data_AF-A0AAE3JCA0-F1
#
_entry.id   AF-A0AAE3JCA0-F1
#
_cell.length_a   1.000
_cell.length_b   1.000
_cell.length_c   1.000
_cell.angle_alpha   90.00
_cell.angle_beta   90.00
_cell.angle_gamma   90.00
#
_symmetry.space_group_name_H-M   'P 1'
#
loop_
_entity.id
_entity.type
_entity.pdbx_description
1 polymer ?
#
loop_
_entity_poly.entity_id
_entity_poly.type
_entity_poly.pdbx_seq_one_letter_code
_entity_poly.pdbx_strand_id
1 'polypeptide(L)'
;MYPPVSFFQHSQISSENDGNVYVPQDSMNTIFNTTKKRGQFIYDNQLDDEDKRNFNGVSAIKSSGVVGLLDKRSHETRDAEDADLDRYTRDSLIRIGDSDQAETVRRKLDTHTSKELPKLKKQRGTKYDEITGEPLGKNSAFHHLNEKELFTDPVDVLDENRGINVNLDTHKKIHKQGIGAALVPGGVCNFNKMF
;
A
#
# COMPACT_ATOMS: atom_id res chain seq x y z
N MET A 1 -12.48 30.12 18.12
CA MET A 1 -13.39 29.47 17.16
C MET A 1 -12.56 29.13 15.93
N TYR A 2 -11.92 27.97 15.93
CA TYR A 2 -11.10 27.52 14.81
C TYR A 2 -12.01 27.27 13.61
N PRO A 3 -11.65 27.69 12.39
CA PRO A 3 -12.48 27.45 11.23
C PRO A 3 -12.68 25.94 11.09
N PRO A 4 -13.92 25.46 10.90
CA PRO A 4 -14.15 24.05 10.67
C PRO A 4 -13.32 23.63 9.45
N VAL A 5 -12.65 22.49 9.56
CA VAL A 5 -12.02 21.78 8.43
C VAL A 5 -13.16 21.27 7.52
N SER A 6 -13.88 22.23 6.94
CA SER A 6 -15.03 22.10 6.05
C SER A 6 -14.59 22.17 4.59
N PHE A 7 -13.29 22.07 4.34
CA PHE A 7 -12.68 22.07 3.02
C PHE A 7 -11.77 20.86 2.83
N PHE A 8 -12.34 19.66 3.00
CA PHE A 8 -12.02 18.60 2.07
C PHE A 8 -13.28 18.38 1.25
N GLN A 9 -13.41 19.14 0.16
CA GLN A 9 -14.35 18.74 -0.87
C GLN A 9 -14.05 17.27 -1.19
N HIS A 10 -15.10 16.47 -1.37
CA HIS A 10 -15.07 15.14 -2.01
C HIS A 10 -14.27 15.07 -3.32
N SER A 11 -13.74 16.20 -3.83
CA SER A 11 -12.94 16.34 -5.04
C SER A 11 -11.41 16.35 -4.84
N GLN A 12 -10.86 16.46 -3.63
CA GLN A 12 -9.39 16.48 -3.40
C GLN A 12 -8.83 15.25 -2.68
N ILE A 13 -9.72 14.42 -2.15
CA ILE A 13 -9.40 13.08 -1.65
C ILE A 13 -9.90 12.12 -2.72
N SER A 14 -9.02 11.79 -3.65
CA SER A 14 -9.33 10.76 -4.64
C SER A 14 -9.21 9.41 -3.95
N SER A 15 -10.31 8.66 -3.91
CA SER A 15 -10.21 7.21 -3.95
C SER A 15 -9.84 6.86 -5.39
N GLU A 16 -8.54 6.91 -5.68
CA GLU A 16 -8.02 6.31 -6.91
C GLU A 16 -8.28 4.79 -6.84
N ASN A 17 -8.10 4.09 -7.97
CA ASN A 17 -8.63 2.74 -8.20
C ASN A 17 -8.27 1.67 -7.16
N ASP A 18 -7.39 1.95 -6.21
CA ASP A 18 -6.89 1.04 -5.18
C ASP A 18 -7.65 1.10 -3.84
N GLY A 19 -8.70 1.93 -3.72
CA GLY A 19 -9.56 1.97 -2.53
C GLY A 19 -8.91 2.55 -1.26
N ASN A 20 -7.69 3.09 -1.39
CA ASN A 20 -7.05 3.88 -0.35
C ASN A 20 -7.53 5.33 -0.40
N VAL A 21 -7.42 6.00 0.74
CA VAL A 21 -7.66 7.45 0.86
C VAL A 21 -6.32 8.15 0.78
N TYR A 22 -6.22 9.17 -0.06
CA TYR A 22 -4.99 9.92 -0.27
C TYR A 22 -5.10 11.37 0.20
N VAL A 23 -4.04 11.85 0.82
CA VAL A 23 -3.88 13.24 1.26
C VAL A 23 -2.85 13.93 0.35
N PRO A 24 -3.20 15.03 -0.33
CA PRO A 24 -2.25 15.77 -1.17
C PRO A 24 -1.06 16.32 -0.37
N GLN A 25 0.14 16.27 -0.94
CA GLN A 25 1.36 16.83 -0.33
C GLN A 25 1.18 18.31 0.02
N ASP A 26 0.53 19.09 -0.84
CA ASP A 26 0.32 20.53 -0.64
C ASP A 26 -0.61 20.85 0.55
N SER A 27 -1.33 19.86 1.07
CA SER A 27 -2.24 20.01 2.22
C SER A 27 -1.57 19.72 3.57
N MET A 28 -0.30 19.29 3.58
CA MET A 28 0.38 18.81 4.80
C MET A 28 0.48 19.86 5.91
N ASN A 29 0.62 21.14 5.55
CA ASN A 29 0.66 22.22 6.53
C ASN A 29 -0.69 22.40 7.25
N THR A 30 -1.80 22.16 6.55
CA THR A 30 -3.14 22.22 7.13
C THR A 30 -3.40 20.98 7.99
N ILE A 31 -3.02 19.80 7.49
CA ILE A 31 -3.21 18.51 8.17
C ILE A 31 -2.45 18.46 9.50
N PHE A 32 -1.21 18.94 9.55
CA PHE A 32 -0.37 18.89 10.75
C PHE A 32 -0.35 20.20 11.56
N ASN A 33 -1.32 21.10 11.30
CA ASN A 33 -1.44 22.42 11.93
C ASN A 33 -0.09 23.15 12.02
N THR A 34 0.59 23.33 10.89
CA THR A 34 1.96 23.83 10.85
C THR A 34 2.22 24.74 9.66
N THR A 35 3.46 25.23 9.52
CA THR A 35 3.84 26.08 8.39
C THR A 35 4.08 25.24 7.13
N LYS A 36 3.96 25.84 5.93
CA LYS A 36 4.25 25.15 4.65
C LYS A 36 5.59 24.42 4.64
N LYS A 37 6.66 25.08 5.11
CA LYS A 37 8.01 24.50 5.18
C LYS A 37 8.06 23.28 6.11
N ARG A 38 7.38 23.32 7.26
CA ARG A 38 7.31 22.19 8.19
C ARG A 38 6.44 21.05 7.66
N GLY A 39 5.32 21.37 7.00
CA GLY A 39 4.47 20.39 6.33
C GLY A 39 5.24 19.63 5.25
N GLN A 40 6.00 20.34 4.41
CA GLN A 40 6.89 19.74 3.43
C GLN A 40 7.94 18.84 4.09
N PHE A 41 8.59 19.32 5.15
CA PHE A 41 9.57 18.52 5.88
C PHE A 41 8.97 17.22 6.45
N ILE A 42 7.74 17.26 6.98
CA ILE A 42 7.03 16.08 7.47
C ILE A 42 6.79 15.10 6.33
N TYR A 43 6.28 15.56 5.19
CA TYR A 43 6.06 14.71 4.02
C TYR A 43 7.34 14.03 3.55
N ASP A 44 8.42 14.80 3.43
CA ASP A 44 9.68 14.30 2.87
C ASP A 44 10.42 13.35 3.83
N ASN A 45 10.31 13.54 5.15
CA ASN A 45 11.23 12.92 6.11
C ASN A 45 10.56 12.10 7.23
N GLN A 46 9.25 12.24 7.46
CA GLN A 46 8.57 11.58 8.59
C GLN A 46 7.48 10.61 8.15
N LEU A 47 7.17 10.58 6.85
CA LEU A 47 6.19 9.67 6.28
C LEU A 47 6.89 8.72 5.30
N ASP A 48 6.47 7.46 5.32
CA ASP A 48 7.10 6.40 4.54
C ASP A 48 6.91 6.61 3.04
N ASP A 49 7.99 6.39 2.29
CA ASP A 49 7.98 6.51 0.83
C ASP A 49 7.04 5.50 0.17
N GLU A 50 6.83 4.34 0.80
CA GLU A 50 5.93 3.29 0.32
C GLU A 50 4.46 3.71 0.31
N ASP A 51 4.09 4.71 1.10
CA ASP A 51 2.73 5.27 1.14
C ASP A 51 2.56 6.44 0.16
N LYS A 52 3.65 6.96 -0.41
CA LYS A 52 3.61 8.09 -1.34
C LYS A 52 3.22 7.60 -2.73
N ARG A 53 2.39 8.39 -3.41
CA ARG A 53 1.94 8.14 -4.78
C ARG A 53 1.93 9.44 -5.56
N ASN A 54 2.13 9.35 -6.87
CA ASN A 54 1.96 10.48 -7.78
C ASN A 54 0.81 10.17 -8.75
N PHE A 55 -0.19 11.03 -8.74
CA PHE A 55 -1.36 10.93 -9.60
C PHE A 55 -1.35 12.13 -10.56
N ASN A 56 -0.99 11.89 -11.82
CA ASN A 56 -0.97 12.92 -12.87
C ASN A 56 -0.19 14.19 -12.48
N GLY A 57 0.98 14.02 -11.84
CA GLY A 57 1.82 15.12 -11.37
C GLY A 57 1.46 15.64 -9.97
N VAL A 58 0.38 15.16 -9.36
CA VAL A 58 0.00 15.49 -7.98
C VAL A 58 0.59 14.45 -7.04
N SER A 59 1.55 14.87 -6.21
CA SER A 59 2.08 14.04 -5.14
C SER A 59 1.09 13.98 -3.98
N ALA A 60 0.81 12.75 -3.53
CA ALA A 60 -0.09 12.46 -2.43
C ALA A 60 0.50 11.34 -1.57
N ILE A 61 -0.15 11.05 -0.44
CA ILE A 61 0.23 9.97 0.46
C ILE A 61 -1.00 9.29 1.04
N LYS A 62 -0.93 7.97 1.28
CA LYS A 62 -1.99 7.23 1.96
C LYS A 62 -2.30 7.88 3.31
N SER A 63 -3.59 8.03 3.62
CA SER A 63 -4.03 8.63 4.87
C SER A 63 -3.67 7.78 6.09
N SER A 64 -3.43 6.47 5.94
CA SER A 64 -2.99 5.57 7.01
C SER A 64 -1.67 6.00 7.64
N GLY A 65 -0.66 6.31 6.82
CA GLY A 65 0.62 6.82 7.32
C GLY A 65 0.48 8.17 8.02
N VAL A 66 -0.36 9.06 7.48
CA VAL A 66 -0.70 10.35 8.11
C VAL A 66 -1.38 10.16 9.46
N VAL A 67 -2.38 9.27 9.53
CA VAL A 67 -3.10 8.91 10.76
C VAL A 67 -2.14 8.38 11.82
N GLY A 68 -1.22 7.48 11.45
CA GLY A 68 -0.21 6.95 12.38
C GLY A 68 0.69 8.04 12.96
N LEU A 69 1.14 8.99 12.14
CA LEU A 69 1.96 10.10 12.61
C LEU A 69 1.17 11.08 13.49
N LEU A 70 -0.08 11.40 13.12
CA LEU A 70 -0.96 12.25 13.93
C LEU A 70 -1.27 11.61 15.30
N ASP A 71 -1.51 10.30 15.32
CA ASP A 71 -1.73 9.54 16.56
C ASP A 71 -0.52 9.65 17.50
N LYS A 72 0.67 9.35 16.97
CA LYS A 72 1.93 9.50 17.70
C LYS A 72 2.12 10.92 18.25
N ARG A 73 1.97 11.94 17.40
CA ARG A 73 2.12 13.34 17.82
C ARG A 73 1.12 13.75 18.89
N SER A 74 -0.11 13.25 18.82
CA SER A 74 -1.12 13.59 19.82
C SER A 74 -0.80 13.09 21.22
N HIS A 75 0.01 12.04 21.35
CA HIS A 75 0.49 11.52 22.64
C HIS A 75 1.80 12.18 23.10
N GLU A 76 2.63 12.64 22.16
CA GLU A 76 3.97 13.16 22.45
C GLU A 76 4.01 14.71 22.56
N THR A 77 2.97 15.40 22.08
CA THR A 77 2.92 16.87 22.10
C THR A 77 2.70 17.40 23.52
N ARG A 78 3.46 18.46 23.85
CA ARG A 78 3.40 19.10 25.19
C ARG A 78 2.21 20.04 25.36
N ASP A 79 1.72 20.59 24.25
CA ASP A 79 0.59 21.50 24.21
C ASP A 79 -0.72 20.73 24.03
N ALA A 80 -1.69 20.99 24.90
CA ALA A 80 -2.94 20.26 24.91
C ALA A 80 -3.85 20.62 23.72
N GLU A 81 -3.82 21.87 23.26
CA GLU A 81 -4.61 22.32 22.11
C GLU A 81 -4.08 21.70 20.81
N ASP A 82 -2.75 21.68 20.63
CA ASP A 82 -2.13 21.01 19.49
C ASP A 82 -2.42 19.51 19.49
N ALA A 83 -2.39 18.86 20.67
CA ALA A 83 -2.75 17.45 20.81
C ALA A 83 -4.24 17.18 20.48
N ASP A 84 -5.15 18.07 20.87
CA ASP A 84 -6.57 18.00 20.49
C ASP A 84 -6.76 18.15 18.97
N LEU A 85 -6.03 19.08 18.33
CA LEU A 85 -6.10 19.29 16.88
C LEU A 85 -5.56 18.10 16.08
N ASP A 86 -4.45 17.50 16.53
CA ASP A 86 -3.89 16.30 15.90
C ASP A 86 -4.89 15.12 16.03
N ARG A 87 -5.53 14.92 17.20
CA ARG A 87 -6.60 13.90 17.38
C ARG A 87 -7.80 14.17 16.49
N TYR A 88 -8.25 15.42 16.42
CA TYR A 88 -9.39 15.79 15.59
C TYR A 88 -9.14 15.49 14.11
N THR A 89 -7.94 15.83 13.61
CA THR A 89 -7.56 15.58 12.21
C THR A 89 -7.43 14.08 11.94
N ARG A 90 -6.79 13.33 12.85
CA ARG A 90 -6.68 11.87 12.81
C ARG A 90 -8.06 11.22 12.67
N ASP A 91 -8.97 11.54 13.58
CA ASP A 91 -10.31 10.93 13.60
C ASP A 91 -11.14 11.32 12.36
N SER A 92 -10.89 12.50 11.81
CA SER A 92 -11.54 12.94 10.57
C SER A 92 -11.05 12.14 9.36
N LEU A 93 -9.74 11.89 9.25
CA LEU A 93 -9.19 11.03 8.19
C LEU A 93 -9.69 9.59 8.30
N ILE A 94 -9.79 9.04 9.52
CA ILE A 94 -10.38 7.71 9.77
C ILE A 94 -11.83 7.67 9.26
N ARG A 95 -12.66 8.65 9.66
CA ARG A 95 -14.07 8.72 9.21
C ARG A 95 -14.21 8.85 7.68
N ILE A 96 -13.27 9.53 7.02
CA ILE A 96 -13.24 9.59 5.55
C ILE A 96 -12.88 8.21 4.97
N GLY A 97 -11.88 7.54 5.55
CA GLY A 97 -11.48 6.17 5.19
C GLY A 97 -12.56 5.12 5.37
N ASP A 98 -13.47 5.32 6.32
CA ASP A 98 -14.58 4.43 6.65
C ASP A 98 -15.91 4.84 6.00
N SER A 99 -15.88 5.83 5.09
CA SER A 99 -17.08 6.30 4.41
C SER A 99 -17.62 5.27 3.40
N ASP A 100 -18.95 5.28 3.19
CA ASP A 100 -19.63 4.44 2.18
C ASP A 100 -19.01 4.59 0.77
N GLN A 101 -18.52 5.80 0.45
CA GLN A 101 -17.84 6.08 -0.81
C GLN A 101 -16.52 5.30 -0.91
N ALA A 102 -15.68 5.35 0.13
CA ALA A 102 -14.43 4.61 0.18
C ALA A 102 -14.68 3.09 0.12
N GLU A 103 -15.68 2.61 0.86
CA GLU A 103 -16.07 1.20 0.82
C GLU A 103 -16.54 0.77 -0.58
N THR A 104 -17.35 1.60 -1.25
CA THR A 104 -17.81 1.33 -2.61
C THR A 104 -16.65 1.17 -3.58
N VAL A 105 -15.59 1.98 -3.46
CA VAL A 105 -14.39 1.82 -4.28
C VAL A 105 -13.66 0.52 -3.96
N ARG A 106 -13.47 0.18 -2.68
CA ARG A 106 -12.84 -1.10 -2.27
C ARG A 106 -13.59 -2.32 -2.83
N ARG A 107 -14.93 -2.30 -2.83
CA ARG A 107 -15.75 -3.38 -3.42
C ARG A 107 -15.57 -3.49 -4.94
N LYS A 108 -15.48 -2.37 -5.65
CA LYS A 108 -15.19 -2.36 -7.10
C LYS A 108 -13.79 -2.89 -7.39
N LEU A 109 -12.82 -2.53 -6.56
CA LEU A 109 -11.46 -3.02 -6.65
C LEU A 109 -11.38 -4.53 -6.43
N ASP A 110 -12.06 -5.09 -5.42
CA ASP A 110 -12.10 -6.55 -5.21
C ASP A 110 -12.59 -7.30 -6.47
N THR A 111 -13.64 -6.76 -7.10
CA THR A 111 -14.15 -7.28 -8.37
C THR A 111 -13.14 -7.14 -9.51
N HIS A 112 -12.38 -6.04 -9.56
CA HIS A 112 -11.34 -5.80 -10.54
C HIS A 112 -10.16 -6.77 -10.33
N THR A 113 -9.63 -6.83 -9.11
CA THR A 113 -8.54 -7.72 -8.70
C THR A 113 -8.84 -9.17 -9.03
N SER A 114 -10.04 -9.65 -8.72
CA SER A 114 -10.47 -11.02 -9.06
C SER A 114 -10.44 -11.32 -10.58
N LYS A 115 -10.66 -10.30 -11.43
CA LYS A 115 -10.60 -10.43 -12.90
C LYS A 115 -9.18 -10.32 -13.46
N GLU A 116 -8.31 -9.53 -12.84
CA GLU A 116 -6.95 -9.30 -13.31
C GLU A 116 -5.96 -10.34 -12.77
N LEU A 117 -6.15 -10.87 -11.56
CA LEU A 117 -5.27 -11.87 -10.94
C LEU A 117 -4.92 -13.07 -11.87
N PRO A 118 -5.88 -13.69 -12.59
CA PRO A 118 -5.55 -14.80 -13.51
C PRO A 118 -4.66 -14.40 -14.69
N LYS A 119 -4.53 -13.09 -14.97
CA LYS A 119 -3.74 -12.56 -16.10
C LYS A 119 -2.28 -12.31 -15.73
N LEU A 120 -1.94 -12.24 -14.44
CA LEU A 120 -0.58 -11.95 -13.95
C LEU A 120 0.45 -12.91 -14.53
N LYS A 121 0.12 -14.21 -14.62
CA LYS A 121 0.98 -15.20 -15.26
C LYS A 121 1.35 -14.81 -16.70
N LYS A 122 0.36 -14.35 -17.46
CA LYS A 122 0.54 -13.93 -18.86
C LYS A 122 1.30 -12.60 -18.94
N GLN A 123 1.02 -11.66 -18.03
CA GLN A 123 1.70 -10.36 -17.96
C GLN A 123 3.19 -10.51 -17.62
N ARG A 124 3.55 -11.39 -16.67
CA ARG A 124 4.93 -11.76 -16.36
C ARG A 124 5.69 -12.30 -17.59
N GLY A 125 5.00 -13.01 -18.48
CA GLY A 125 5.47 -13.28 -19.85
C GLY A 125 6.61 -14.30 -20.01
N THR A 126 7.11 -14.91 -18.93
CA THR A 126 8.15 -15.95 -19.03
C THR A 126 7.61 -17.29 -19.55
N LYS A 127 8.46 -18.05 -20.23
CA LYS A 127 8.20 -19.42 -20.73
C LYS A 127 8.77 -20.51 -19.84
N TYR A 128 9.57 -20.14 -18.84
CA TYR A 128 10.30 -21.05 -17.97
C TYR A 128 9.90 -20.80 -16.51
N ASP A 129 9.94 -21.86 -15.71
CA ASP A 129 9.83 -21.81 -14.26
C ASP A 129 11.01 -21.00 -13.73
N GLU A 130 10.71 -19.88 -13.07
CA GLU A 130 11.72 -18.87 -12.68
C GLU A 130 12.63 -19.34 -11.54
N ILE A 131 12.38 -20.51 -10.94
CA ILE A 131 13.22 -21.12 -9.91
C ILE A 131 14.11 -22.22 -10.50
N THR A 132 13.52 -23.09 -11.31
CA THR A 132 14.20 -24.31 -11.82
C THR A 132 14.82 -24.11 -13.20
N GLY A 133 14.34 -23.15 -13.99
CA GLY A 133 14.71 -22.94 -15.39
C GLY A 133 14.03 -23.90 -16.37
N GLU A 134 13.24 -24.86 -15.89
CA GLU A 134 12.52 -25.81 -16.73
C GLU A 134 11.35 -25.14 -17.48
N PRO A 135 10.95 -25.62 -18.68
CA PRO A 135 9.77 -25.10 -19.37
C PRO A 135 8.50 -25.13 -18.51
N LEU A 136 7.67 -24.10 -18.62
CA LEU A 136 6.37 -24.05 -17.93
C LEU A 136 5.39 -25.07 -18.53
N GLY A 137 4.90 -25.98 -17.68
CA GLY A 137 3.88 -26.94 -18.02
C GLY A 137 2.45 -26.37 -18.00
N LYS A 138 1.48 -27.18 -18.42
CA LYS A 138 0.05 -26.82 -18.51
C LYS A 138 -0.54 -26.29 -17.20
N ASN A 139 -0.04 -26.76 -16.06
CA ASN A 139 -0.54 -26.41 -14.71
C ASN A 139 0.38 -25.43 -13.96
N SER A 140 1.23 -24.69 -14.67
CA SER A 140 2.02 -23.62 -14.07
C SER A 140 1.13 -22.45 -13.62
N ALA A 141 1.54 -21.77 -12.57
CA ALA A 141 0.81 -20.68 -11.94
C ALA A 141 1.73 -19.50 -11.61
N PHE A 142 1.13 -18.33 -11.46
CA PHE A 142 1.78 -17.18 -10.85
C PHE A 142 1.73 -17.31 -9.33
N HIS A 143 2.88 -17.15 -8.69
CA HIS A 143 3.05 -17.17 -7.24
C HIS A 143 3.50 -15.79 -6.77
N HIS A 144 2.71 -15.14 -5.92
CA HIS A 144 3.14 -13.93 -5.23
C HIS A 144 4.32 -14.25 -4.31
N LEU A 145 5.38 -13.44 -4.34
CA LEU A 145 6.57 -13.61 -3.49
C LEU A 145 6.22 -13.44 -2.00
N ASN A 146 5.21 -12.60 -1.76
CA ASN A 146 4.73 -12.22 -0.46
C ASN A 146 3.40 -12.91 -0.15
N GLU A 147 3.20 -13.27 1.12
CA GLU A 147 1.95 -13.88 1.55
C GLU A 147 0.79 -12.88 1.47
N LYS A 148 -0.28 -13.29 0.80
CA LYS A 148 -1.45 -12.42 0.55
C LYS A 148 -2.11 -11.90 1.83
N GLU A 149 -1.99 -12.63 2.93
CA GLU A 149 -2.59 -12.25 4.22
C GLU A 149 -1.78 -11.16 4.94
N LEU A 150 -0.47 -11.08 4.68
CA LEU A 150 0.44 -10.13 5.32
C LEU A 150 0.67 -8.88 4.48
N PHE A 151 0.53 -9.00 3.16
CA PHE A 151 0.78 -7.92 2.19
C PHE A 151 -0.52 -7.60 1.45
N THR A 152 -1.27 -6.69 2.02
CA THR A 152 -2.66 -6.38 1.66
C THR A 152 -2.81 -5.18 0.73
N ASP A 153 -1.71 -4.53 0.31
CA ASP A 153 -1.77 -3.41 -0.63
C ASP A 153 -2.32 -3.92 -1.98
N PRO A 154 -3.51 -3.46 -2.40
CA PRO A 154 -4.15 -3.98 -3.59
C PRO A 154 -3.42 -3.61 -4.89
N VAL A 155 -2.55 -2.60 -4.88
CA VAL A 155 -1.67 -2.29 -6.02
C VAL A 155 -0.62 -3.39 -6.16
N ASP A 156 0.02 -3.77 -5.06
CA ASP A 156 1.07 -4.81 -5.05
C ASP A 156 0.51 -6.19 -5.42
N VAL A 157 -0.74 -6.47 -5.05
CA VAL A 157 -1.44 -7.72 -5.41
C VAL A 157 -1.55 -7.91 -6.93
N LEU A 158 -1.60 -6.82 -7.69
CA LEU A 158 -1.74 -6.84 -9.15
C LEU A 158 -0.44 -6.51 -9.91
N ASP A 159 0.69 -6.37 -9.22
CA ASP A 159 1.99 -6.14 -9.85
C ASP A 159 2.62 -7.47 -10.27
N GLU A 160 2.82 -7.68 -11.57
CA GLU A 160 3.47 -8.88 -12.09
C GLU A 160 4.93 -9.04 -11.62
N ASN A 161 5.57 -7.99 -11.11
CA ASN A 161 6.93 -8.04 -10.58
C ASN A 161 6.98 -8.45 -9.10
N ARG A 162 5.84 -8.49 -8.41
CA ARG A 162 5.71 -8.99 -7.03
C ARG A 162 5.47 -10.51 -6.96
N GLY A 163 5.76 -11.22 -8.06
CA GLY A 163 5.59 -12.65 -8.14
C GLY A 163 6.40 -13.29 -9.26
N ILE A 164 6.26 -14.60 -9.38
CA ILE A 164 6.98 -15.43 -10.33
C ILE A 164 6.09 -16.52 -10.91
N ASN A 165 6.39 -16.93 -12.13
CA ASN A 165 5.76 -18.09 -12.75
C ASN A 165 6.52 -19.37 -12.42
N VAL A 166 5.79 -20.34 -11.87
CA VAL A 166 6.35 -21.62 -11.42
C VAL A 166 5.47 -22.79 -11.82
N ASN A 167 6.08 -23.95 -12.00
CA ASN A 167 5.39 -25.22 -12.22
C ASN A 167 4.67 -25.68 -10.94
N LEU A 168 3.67 -26.56 -11.08
CA LEU A 168 2.81 -27.00 -9.97
C LEU A 168 3.60 -27.59 -8.80
N ASP A 169 4.63 -28.40 -9.07
CA ASP A 169 5.43 -29.03 -8.02
C ASP A 169 6.31 -28.02 -7.31
N THR A 170 6.89 -27.06 -8.04
CA THR A 170 7.61 -25.92 -7.48
C THR A 170 6.68 -25.09 -6.60
N HIS A 171 5.48 -24.77 -7.07
CA HIS A 171 4.47 -24.01 -6.34
C HIS A 171 4.11 -24.68 -5.00
N LYS A 172 3.88 -26.00 -5.00
CA LYS A 172 3.61 -26.77 -3.79
C LYS A 172 4.78 -26.77 -2.80
N LYS A 173 6.02 -26.83 -3.31
CA LYS A 173 7.22 -26.77 -2.46
C LYS A 173 7.32 -25.42 -1.76
N ILE A 174 7.06 -24.31 -2.46
CA ILE A 174 7.08 -22.97 -1.86
C ILE A 174 6.06 -22.88 -0.71
N HIS A 175 4.79 -23.26 -0.96
CA HIS A 175 3.75 -23.25 0.08
C HIS A 175 4.06 -24.17 1.27
N LYS A 176 4.75 -25.29 1.05
CA LYS A 176 5.14 -26.21 2.13
C LYS A 176 6.27 -25.65 3.00
N GLN A 177 7.09 -24.74 2.47
CA GLN A 177 8.27 -24.20 3.16
C GLN A 177 7.94 -23.00 4.07
N GLY A 178 6.81 -22.30 3.85
CA GLY A 178 6.37 -21.17 4.68
C GLY A 178 7.22 -19.89 4.51
N ILE A 179 6.90 -18.87 5.31
CA ILE A 179 7.52 -17.53 5.29
C ILE A 179 9.06 -17.62 5.35
N GLY A 180 9.75 -17.01 4.36
CA GLY A 180 11.20 -16.79 4.38
C GLY A 180 12.04 -17.58 3.35
N ALA A 181 11.42 -18.29 2.41
CA ALA A 181 12.16 -18.97 1.35
C ALA A 181 12.67 -17.95 0.30
N ALA A 182 13.89 -17.43 0.48
CA ALA A 182 14.59 -16.72 -0.58
C ALA A 182 14.83 -17.67 -1.76
N LEU A 183 14.19 -17.37 -2.89
CA LEU A 183 14.27 -18.15 -4.11
C LEU A 183 15.57 -17.81 -4.85
N VAL A 184 16.59 -18.66 -4.69
CA VAL A 184 17.85 -18.52 -5.42
C VAL A 184 17.77 -19.35 -6.71
N PRO A 185 18.15 -18.79 -7.87
CA PRO A 185 18.29 -19.56 -9.10
C PRO A 185 19.28 -20.71 -8.90
N GLY A 186 18.90 -21.95 -9.24
CA GLY A 186 19.79 -23.11 -9.15
C GLY A 186 19.51 -24.10 -8.02
N GLY A 187 18.35 -24.04 -7.36
CA GLY A 187 17.84 -25.15 -6.54
C GLY A 187 18.50 -25.32 -5.17
N VAL A 188 19.26 -24.34 -4.67
CA VAL A 188 19.80 -24.36 -3.31
C VAL A 188 19.07 -23.33 -2.46
N CYS A 189 18.27 -23.80 -1.50
CA CYS A 189 17.68 -22.96 -0.45
C CYS A 189 18.82 -22.42 0.43
N ASN A 190 19.19 -21.16 0.26
CA ASN A 190 20.21 -20.53 1.09
C ASN A 190 19.52 -19.76 2.22
N PHE A 191 19.57 -20.33 3.42
CA PHE A 191 19.11 -19.69 4.66
C PHE A 191 20.15 -18.65 5.07
N ASN A 192 20.02 -17.42 4.57
CA ASN A 192 20.37 -16.23 5.34
C ASN A 192 20.11 -14.93 4.58
N LYS A 193 19.55 -14.00 5.35
CA LYS A 193 19.31 -12.57 5.12
C LYS A 193 17.95 -12.19 4.51
N MET A 194 17.21 -11.23 5.04
CA MET A 194 17.18 -10.52 6.34
C MET A 194 16.14 -9.39 6.16
N PHE A 195 15.42 -9.09 7.24
CA PHE A 195 14.75 -7.82 7.58
C PHE A 195 13.65 -7.29 6.65
#